data_AF-A0A1E3V5D7-F1
#
_entry.id   AF-A0A1E3V5D7-F1
#
_cell.length_a   1.000
_cell.length_b   1.000
_cell.length_c   1.000
_cell.angle_alpha   90.00
_cell.angle_beta   90.00
_cell.angle_gamma   90.00
#
_symmetry.space_group_name_H-M   'P 1'
#
loop_
_entity.id
_entity.type
_entity.pdbx_description
1 polymer ?
#
loop_
_entity_poly.entity_id
_entity_poly.type
_entity_poly.pdbx_seq_one_letter_code
_entity_poly.pdbx_strand_id
1 'polypeptide(L)'
;MSGRLLGPLSGSPSVTQGAGNIGQALNCVRNIILAAALDCDCRARVEEALARLEQFERHRENRRRILMIRDRQCTIAALLELLPDLSALDARAPDGGVIEEASLLLADIASAANTGAQILNEMLNAEARYATPARGS
;
A
#
# COMPACT_ATOMS: atom_id res chain seq x y z
N MET A 1 8.61 5.99 -45.10
CA MET A 1 9.33 5.94 -43.81
C MET A 1 8.31 5.65 -42.72
N SER A 2 8.26 4.41 -42.24
CA SER A 2 7.29 3.96 -41.23
C SER A 2 7.82 4.26 -39.82
N GLY A 3 7.25 5.27 -39.18
CA GLY A 3 7.43 5.51 -37.74
C GLY A 3 6.42 4.68 -36.95
N ARG A 4 6.90 3.66 -36.24
CA ARG A 4 6.15 2.96 -35.20
C ARG A 4 6.11 3.87 -33.96
N LEU A 5 4.92 4.32 -33.56
CA LEU A 5 4.71 4.89 -32.23
C LEU A 5 4.32 3.76 -31.27
N LEU A 6 5.08 3.71 -30.18
CA LEU A 6 5.04 2.76 -29.09
C LEU A 6 3.67 2.82 -28.39
N GLY A 7 3.05 1.66 -28.19
CA GLY A 7 1.91 1.52 -27.29
C GLY A 7 2.34 1.69 -25.82
N PRO A 8 1.42 2.06 -24.92
CA PRO A 8 1.73 2.22 -23.50
C PRO A 8 2.12 0.87 -22.88
N LEU A 9 3.23 0.91 -22.13
CA LEU A 9 3.74 -0.21 -21.35
C LEU A 9 2.67 -0.62 -20.33
N SER A 10 2.03 -1.74 -20.62
CA SER A 10 1.10 -2.40 -19.72
C SER A 10 1.85 -2.91 -18.48
N GLY A 11 1.26 -2.67 -17.31
CA GLY A 11 1.45 -3.50 -16.13
C GLY A 11 2.71 -3.22 -15.33
N SER A 12 2.75 -2.11 -14.59
CA SER A 12 3.56 -2.06 -13.36
C SER A 12 3.08 -3.17 -12.43
N PRO A 13 3.95 -4.10 -12.00
CA PRO A 13 3.55 -5.10 -11.01
C PRO A 13 3.16 -4.36 -9.73
N SER A 14 1.89 -4.48 -9.38
CA SER A 14 1.31 -3.92 -8.18
C SER A 14 2.10 -4.43 -6.97
N VAL A 15 2.85 -3.53 -6.32
CA VAL A 15 3.66 -3.76 -5.09
C VAL A 15 2.80 -4.32 -3.94
N THR A 16 1.49 -4.29 -4.07
CA THR A 16 0.51 -4.95 -3.18
C THR A 16 0.54 -6.48 -3.22
N GLN A 17 1.15 -7.13 -4.23
CA GLN A 17 1.24 -8.61 -4.31
C GLN A 17 2.22 -9.22 -3.29
N GLY A 18 3.23 -8.47 -2.82
CA GLY A 18 4.25 -9.02 -1.92
C GLY A 18 3.74 -9.37 -0.53
N ALA A 19 2.88 -8.53 0.05
CA ALA A 19 2.37 -8.71 1.41
C ALA A 19 1.29 -9.80 1.50
N GLY A 20 0.45 -9.94 0.45
CA GLY A 20 -0.54 -11.02 0.36
C GLY A 20 0.10 -12.41 0.21
N ASN A 21 1.27 -12.49 -0.44
CA ASN A 21 1.95 -13.75 -0.73
C ASN A 21 2.56 -14.42 0.51
N ILE A 22 3.10 -13.65 1.46
CA ILE A 22 3.78 -14.23 2.63
C ILE A 22 2.79 -14.84 3.61
N GLY A 23 1.67 -14.17 3.92
CA GLY A 23 0.64 -14.74 4.80
C GLY A 23 0.03 -16.01 4.22
N GLN A 24 -0.17 -16.06 2.90
CA GLN A 24 -0.64 -17.26 2.20
C GLN A 24 0.41 -18.37 2.20
N ALA A 25 1.69 -18.04 1.99
CA ALA A 25 2.78 -19.01 2.06
C ALA A 25 2.93 -19.59 3.48
N LEU A 26 2.83 -18.76 4.53
CA LEU A 26 2.87 -19.22 5.92
C LEU A 26 1.70 -20.16 6.25
N ASN A 27 0.49 -19.84 5.78
CA ASN A 27 -0.66 -20.73 5.94
C ASN A 27 -0.51 -22.04 5.17
N CYS A 28 0.08 -22.00 3.96
CA CYS A 28 0.37 -23.19 3.19
C CYS A 28 1.38 -24.09 3.91
N VAL A 29 2.48 -23.52 4.40
CA VAL A 29 3.51 -24.22 5.17
C VAL A 29 2.89 -24.82 6.45
N ARG A 30 2.09 -24.06 7.20
CA ARG A 30 1.35 -24.56 8.36
C ARG A 30 0.50 -25.78 8.00
N ASN A 31 -0.29 -25.71 6.93
CA ASN A 31 -1.16 -26.80 6.51
C ASN A 31 -0.37 -28.05 6.09
N ILE A 32 0.76 -27.89 5.41
CA ILE A 32 1.63 -29.01 5.01
C ILE A 32 2.22 -29.70 6.24
N ILE A 33 2.71 -28.94 7.22
CA ILE A 33 3.30 -29.50 8.44
C ILE A 33 2.26 -30.21 9.30
N LEU A 34 1.05 -29.66 9.39
CA LEU A 34 -0.08 -30.29 10.10
C LEU A 34 -0.56 -31.57 9.39
N ALA A 35 -0.55 -31.59 8.06
CA ALA A 35 -0.93 -32.77 7.27
C ALA A 35 0.11 -33.89 7.30
N ALA A 36 1.38 -33.56 7.60
CA ALA A 36 2.49 -34.52 7.58
C ALA A 36 2.58 -35.44 8.82
N ALA A 37 1.63 -35.39 9.76
CA ALA A 37 1.59 -36.22 10.96
C ALA A 37 2.95 -36.29 11.71
N LEU A 38 3.48 -35.11 12.07
CA LEU A 38 4.65 -35.00 12.95
C LEU A 38 4.18 -35.01 14.41
N ASP A 39 4.05 -36.20 14.99
CA ASP A 39 3.64 -36.42 16.39
C ASP A 39 4.74 -36.07 17.43
N CYS A 40 5.54 -35.05 17.19
CA CYS A 40 6.66 -34.65 18.05
C CYS A 40 6.64 -33.17 18.43
N ASP A 41 7.45 -32.83 19.43
CA ASP A 41 7.90 -31.46 19.77
C ASP A 41 8.25 -30.61 18.54
N CYS A 42 8.58 -31.25 17.42
CA CYS A 42 8.78 -30.61 16.12
C CYS A 42 7.57 -29.77 15.67
N ARG A 43 6.34 -30.26 15.87
CA ARG A 43 5.13 -29.50 15.53
C ARG A 43 5.04 -28.21 16.35
N ALA A 44 5.25 -28.31 17.67
CA ALA A 44 5.24 -27.15 18.57
C ALA A 44 6.34 -26.14 18.19
N ARG A 45 7.55 -26.61 17.92
CA ARG A 45 8.68 -25.76 17.48
C ARG A 45 8.41 -25.06 16.15
N VAL A 46 7.75 -25.75 15.22
CA VAL A 46 7.42 -25.18 13.92
C VAL A 46 6.26 -24.19 14.02
N GLU A 47 5.22 -24.49 14.81
CA GLU A 47 4.15 -23.53 15.10
C GLU A 47 4.69 -22.26 15.76
N GLU A 48 5.63 -22.40 16.71
CA GLU A 48 6.31 -21.28 17.34
C GLU A 48 7.16 -20.48 16.33
N ALA A 49 7.93 -21.15 15.47
CA ALA A 49 8.72 -20.49 14.43
C ALA A 49 7.83 -19.72 13.44
N LEU A 50 6.71 -20.30 13.02
CA LEU A 50 5.73 -19.66 12.14
C LEU A 50 5.08 -18.44 12.81
N ALA A 51 4.72 -18.53 14.09
CA ALA A 51 4.16 -17.41 14.84
C ALA A 51 5.15 -16.23 14.97
N ARG A 52 6.43 -16.53 15.24
CA ARG A 52 7.50 -15.51 15.27
C ARG A 52 7.68 -14.87 13.89
N LEU A 53 7.72 -15.66 12.82
CA LEU A 53 7.87 -15.16 11.46
C LEU A 53 6.69 -14.28 11.05
N GLU A 54 5.46 -14.67 11.37
CA GLU A 54 4.27 -13.85 11.16
C GLU A 54 4.34 -12.52 11.92
N GLN A 55 4.84 -12.52 13.17
CA GLN A 55 5.08 -11.27 13.91
C GLN A 55 6.14 -10.38 13.23
N PHE A 56 7.26 -10.96 12.78
CA PHE A 56 8.31 -10.21 12.09
C PHE A 56 7.84 -9.59 10.78
N GLU A 57 7.11 -10.35 9.97
CA GLU A 57 6.60 -9.87 8.68
C GLU A 57 5.52 -8.81 8.86
N ARG A 58 4.66 -8.93 9.88
CA ARG A 58 3.75 -7.84 10.28
C ARG A 58 4.49 -6.55 10.63
N HIS A 59 5.56 -6.64 11.43
CA HIS A 59 6.36 -5.47 11.80
C HIS A 59 7.09 -4.86 10.59
N ARG A 60 7.62 -5.72 9.71
CA ARG A 60 8.28 -5.28 8.48
C ARG A 60 7.32 -4.54 7.56
N GLU A 61 6.13 -5.10 7.32
CA GLU A 61 5.13 -4.52 6.44
C GLU A 61 4.56 -3.22 7.01
N ASN A 62 4.27 -3.15 8.32
CA ASN A 62 3.83 -1.90 8.96
C ASN A 62 4.88 -0.79 8.84
N ARG A 63 6.17 -1.10 9.05
CA ARG A 63 7.25 -0.13 8.84
C ARG A 63 7.30 0.36 7.39
N ARG A 64 7.17 -0.54 6.42
CA ARG A 64 7.13 -0.19 4.99
C ARG A 64 5.97 0.77 4.69
N ARG A 65 4.77 0.47 5.17
CA ARG A 65 3.58 1.30 4.96
C ARG A 65 3.70 2.68 5.59
N ILE A 66 4.25 2.79 6.81
CA ILE A 66 4.51 4.08 7.47
C ILE A 66 5.46 4.94 6.62
N LEU A 67 6.52 4.35 6.05
CA LEU A 67 7.42 5.07 5.16
C LEU A 67 6.69 5.56 3.90
N MET A 68 5.83 4.74 3.30
CA MET A 68 5.02 5.15 2.15
C MET A 68 4.05 6.28 2.50
N ILE A 69 3.42 6.26 3.68
CA ILE A 69 2.53 7.35 4.12
C ILE A 69 3.31 8.66 4.29
N ARG A 70 4.51 8.61 4.88
CA ARG A 70 5.38 9.78 5.02
C ARG A 70 5.80 10.33 3.65
N ASP A 71 6.12 9.46 2.71
CA ASP A 71 6.40 9.84 1.32
C ASP A 71 5.19 10.56 0.67
N ARG A 72 3.96 10.08 0.88
CA ARG A 72 2.74 10.78 0.43
C ARG A 72 2.55 12.12 1.10
N GLN A 73 2.83 12.24 2.40
CA GLN A 73 2.79 13.52 3.10
C GLN A 73 3.78 14.52 2.49
N CYS A 74 5.02 14.11 2.22
CA CYS A 74 6.02 14.95 1.55
C CYS A 74 5.59 15.34 0.12
N THR A 75 5.03 14.39 -0.63
CA THR A 75 4.51 14.64 -1.99
C THR A 75 3.42 15.71 -1.97
N ILE A 76 2.44 15.59 -1.07
CA ILE A 76 1.35 16.57 -0.94
C ILE A 76 1.90 17.95 -0.57
N ALA A 77 2.84 18.02 0.37
CA ALA A 77 3.46 19.28 0.76
C ALA A 77 4.15 19.97 -0.43
N ALA A 78 4.93 19.22 -1.23
CA ALA A 78 5.58 19.75 -2.42
C ALA A 78 4.57 20.23 -3.48
N LEU A 79 3.47 19.50 -3.69
CA LEU A 79 2.42 19.92 -4.62
C LEU A 79 1.68 21.18 -4.13
N LEU A 80 1.50 21.34 -2.82
CA LEU A 80 0.92 22.55 -2.23
C LEU A 80 1.83 23.77 -2.42
N GLU A 81 3.15 23.60 -2.41
CA GLU A 81 4.10 24.67 -2.72
C GLU A 81 4.06 25.12 -4.19
N LEU A 82 3.68 24.22 -5.10
CA LEU A 82 3.51 24.51 -6.53
C LEU A 82 2.14 25.10 -6.87
N LEU A 83 1.15 24.93 -5.99
CA LEU A 83 -0.20 25.40 -6.24
C LEU A 83 -0.19 26.94 -6.31
N PRO A 84 -0.66 27.55 -7.40
CA PRO A 84 -0.68 29.00 -7.52
C PRO A 84 -1.58 29.58 -6.42
N ASP A 85 -1.29 30.82 -5.99
CA ASP A 85 -2.17 31.53 -5.08
C ASP A 85 -3.53 31.73 -5.76
N LEU A 86 -4.49 30.86 -5.40
CA LEU A 86 -5.82 30.88 -5.99
C LEU A 86 -6.60 32.16 -5.65
N SER A 87 -6.16 32.91 -4.63
CA SER A 87 -6.73 34.24 -4.34
C SER A 87 -6.30 35.30 -5.36
N ALA A 88 -5.22 35.05 -6.11
CA ALA A 88 -4.73 35.88 -7.19
C ALA A 88 -5.37 35.57 -8.56
N LEU A 89 -6.22 34.54 -8.66
CA LEU A 89 -7.06 34.33 -9.84
C LEU A 89 -8.04 35.51 -9.95
N ASP A 90 -7.76 36.43 -10.87
CA ASP A 90 -8.63 37.60 -11.10
C ASP A 90 -10.04 37.12 -11.48
N ALA A 91 -11.00 37.38 -10.60
CA ALA A 91 -12.40 37.01 -10.80
C ALA A 91 -13.04 37.68 -12.02
N ARG A 92 -12.44 38.76 -12.55
CA ARG A 92 -12.95 39.49 -13.72
C ARG A 92 -12.41 39.00 -15.05
N ALA A 93 -11.22 38.39 -15.07
CA ALA A 93 -10.58 37.87 -16.27
C ALA A 93 -9.59 36.76 -15.91
N PRO A 94 -10.07 35.55 -15.59
CA PRO A 94 -9.19 34.48 -15.18
C PRO A 94 -8.38 33.95 -16.37
N ASP A 95 -7.08 33.74 -16.18
CA ASP A 95 -6.22 33.11 -17.17
C ASP A 95 -6.51 31.60 -17.24
N GLY A 96 -6.98 31.13 -18.40
CA GLY A 96 -7.34 29.74 -18.62
C GLY A 96 -6.18 28.76 -18.43
N GLY A 97 -4.94 29.17 -18.72
CA GLY A 97 -3.76 28.33 -18.51
C GLY A 97 -3.45 28.12 -17.03
N VAL A 98 -3.59 29.18 -16.22
CA VAL A 98 -3.41 29.10 -14.76
C VAL A 98 -4.52 28.25 -14.13
N ILE A 99 -5.77 28.35 -14.62
CA ILE A 99 -6.87 27.48 -14.18
C ILE A 99 -6.56 26.01 -14.48
N GLU A 100 -6.10 25.70 -15.69
CA GLU A 100 -5.77 24.33 -16.10
C GLU A 100 -4.65 23.76 -15.22
N GLU A 101 -3.57 24.51 -15.01
CA GLU A 101 -2.45 24.11 -14.15
C GLU A 101 -2.90 23.89 -12.69
N ALA A 102 -3.67 24.82 -12.12
CA ALA A 102 -4.24 24.67 -10.79
C ALA A 102 -5.14 23.43 -10.67
N SER A 103 -5.95 23.16 -11.69
CA SER A 103 -6.80 21.97 -11.73
C SER A 103 -5.98 20.68 -11.74
N LEU A 104 -4.88 20.62 -12.51
CA LEU A 104 -4.01 19.46 -12.56
C LEU A 104 -3.30 19.22 -11.22
N LEU A 105 -2.75 20.28 -10.61
CA LEU A 105 -2.10 20.18 -9.29
C LEU A 105 -3.07 19.71 -8.20
N LEU A 106 -4.30 20.22 -8.18
CA LEU A 106 -5.33 19.75 -7.25
C LEU A 106 -5.70 18.28 -7.48
N ALA A 107 -5.77 17.83 -8.74
CA ALA A 107 -6.02 16.43 -9.06
C ALA A 107 -4.87 15.53 -8.57
N ASP A 108 -3.62 15.96 -8.72
CA ASP A 108 -2.45 15.22 -8.23
C ASP A 108 -2.42 15.14 -6.69
N ILE A 109 -2.77 16.23 -5.99
CA ILE A 109 -2.92 16.25 -4.53
C ILE A 109 -4.01 15.25 -4.10
N ALA A 110 -5.16 15.28 -4.76
CA ALA A 110 -6.26 14.36 -4.46
C ALA A 110 -5.84 12.90 -4.68
N SER A 111 -5.10 12.61 -5.75
CA SER A 111 -4.56 11.28 -6.04
C SER A 111 -3.58 10.80 -4.96
N ALA A 112 -2.64 11.65 -4.54
CA ALA A 112 -1.68 11.36 -3.48
C ALA A 112 -2.38 11.12 -2.13
N ALA A 113 -3.36 11.96 -1.79
CA ALA A 113 -4.15 11.84 -0.58
C ALA A 113 -4.99 10.54 -0.55
N ASN A 114 -5.66 10.21 -1.65
CA ASN A 114 -6.43 8.97 -1.78
C ASN A 114 -5.53 7.74 -1.63
N THR A 115 -4.35 7.76 -2.23
CA THR A 115 -3.36 6.68 -2.08
C THR A 115 -2.94 6.53 -0.62
N GLY A 116 -2.65 7.63 0.08
CA GLY A 116 -2.32 7.60 1.51
C GLY A 116 -3.46 7.03 2.37
N ALA A 117 -4.70 7.44 2.11
CA ALA A 117 -5.89 6.94 2.79
C ALA A 117 -6.12 5.43 2.56
N GLN A 118 -5.89 4.95 1.34
CA GLN A 118 -5.96 3.51 1.03
C GLN A 118 -4.94 2.70 1.85
N ILE A 119 -3.68 3.16 1.93
CA ILE A 119 -2.65 2.47 2.73
C ILE A 119 -3.04 2.42 4.21
N LEU A 120 -3.57 3.51 4.77
CA LEU A 120 -4.04 3.55 6.16
C LEU A 120 -5.21 2.59 6.39
N ASN A 121 -6.18 2.54 5.47
CA ASN A 121 -7.29 1.59 5.54
C ASN A 121 -6.80 0.13 5.47
N GLU A 122 -5.80 -0.16 4.63
CA GLU A 122 -5.17 -1.49 4.58
C GLU A 122 -4.45 -1.86 5.89
N MET A 123 -3.88 -0.89 6.61
CA MET A 123 -3.30 -1.10 7.93
C MET A 123 -4.37 -1.42 8.97
N LEU A 124 -5.46 -0.64 9.02
CA LEU A 124 -6.59 -0.87 9.92
C LEU A 124 -7.21 -2.26 9.69
N ASN A 125 -7.43 -2.62 8.43
CA ASN A 125 -7.96 -3.93 8.06
C ASN A 125 -7.02 -5.08 8.43
N ALA A 126 -5.70 -4.88 8.33
CA ALA A 126 -4.72 -5.87 8.74
C ALA A 126 -4.75 -6.09 10.25
N GLU A 127 -4.80 -5.02 11.05
CA GLU A 127 -4.90 -5.11 12.51
C GLU A 127 -6.18 -5.86 12.96
N ALA A 128 -7.32 -5.56 12.34
CA ALA A 128 -8.58 -6.24 12.63
C ALA A 128 -8.54 -7.76 12.38
N ARG A 129 -7.82 -8.21 11.34
CA ARG A 129 -7.63 -9.64 11.04
C ARG A 129 -6.85 -10.37 12.13
N TYR A 130 -5.95 -9.69 12.81
CA TYR A 130 -5.17 -10.27 13.93
C TYR A 130 -5.88 -10.18 15.28
N ALA A 131 -6.84 -9.27 15.44
CA ALA A 131 -7.63 -9.13 16.66
C ALA A 131 -8.74 -10.19 16.80
N THR A 132 -9.09 -10.90 15.72
CA THR A 132 -10.12 -11.96 15.75
C THR A 132 -9.47 -13.28 16.16
N PRO A 133 -9.72 -13.81 17.38
CA PRO A 133 -9.19 -15.13 17.74
C PRO A 133 -9.85 -16.20 16.85
N ALA A 134 -9.03 -17.12 16.34
CA ALA A 134 -9.53 -18.34 15.71
C ALA A 134 -10.42 -19.07 16.73
N ARG A 135 -11.75 -19.07 16.52
CA ARG A 135 -12.65 -19.97 17.25
C ARG A 135 -12.26 -21.39 16.86
N GLY A 136 -11.62 -22.08 17.78
CA GLY A 136 -11.34 -23.51 17.66
C GLY A 136 -12.64 -24.29 17.45
N SER A 137 -12.58 -25.24 16.52
CA SER A 137 -13.50 -26.36 16.35
C SER A 137 -12.75 -27.63 16.73
#